data_AF-A0A2T3J5V2-F1
#
_entry.id   AF-A0A2T3J5V2-F1
#
_cell.length_a   1.000
_cell.length_b   1.000
_cell.length_c   1.000
_cell.angle_alpha   90.00
_cell.angle_beta   90.00
_cell.angle_gamma   90.00
#
_symmetry.space_group_name_H-M   'P 1'
#
loop_
_entity.id
_entity.type
_entity.pdbx_description
1 polymer ?
#
loop_
_entity_poly.entity_id
_entity_poly.type
_entity_poly.pdbx_seq_one_letter_code
_entity_poly.pdbx_strand_id
1 'polypeptide(L)' 'MNSKQEYDDRETSSICAVGIQFKINAESNATLIRSANIAERPKRAEAKLRLQDHLKRFPNWKP' A
#
# COMPACT_ATOMS: atom_id res chain seq x y z
N MET A 1 -16.67 -20.62 -20.61
CA MET A 1 -17.39 -19.42 -20.14
C MET A 1 -16.44 -18.61 -19.26
N ASN A 2 -15.62 -17.76 -19.88
CA ASN A 2 -14.74 -16.83 -19.17
C ASN A 2 -15.42 -15.48 -19.14
N SER A 3 -15.59 -14.90 -17.95
CA SER A 3 -16.18 -13.59 -17.79
C SER A 3 -15.49 -12.81 -16.68
N LYS A 4 -15.01 -11.63 -17.09
CA LYS A 4 -14.65 -10.45 -16.32
C LYS A 4 -13.27 -10.43 -15.68
N GLN A 5 -12.32 -9.89 -16.46
CA GLN A 5 -11.34 -8.97 -15.89
C GLN A 5 -10.93 -7.96 -16.97
N GLU A 6 -11.79 -6.96 -17.16
CA GLU A 6 -11.39 -5.71 -17.82
C GLU A 6 -10.96 -4.77 -16.70
N TYR A 7 -9.64 -4.65 -16.51
CA TYR A 7 -9.06 -3.44 -15.96
C TYR A 7 -8.57 -2.63 -17.16
N ASP A 8 -9.15 -1.45 -17.33
CA ASP A 8 -8.80 -0.53 -18.41
C ASP A 8 -7.42 0.07 -18.12
N ASP A 9 -6.38 -0.55 -18.67
CA ASP A 9 -4.97 -0.13 -18.62
C ASP A 9 -4.67 0.96 -19.67
N ARG A 10 -5.54 1.97 -19.79
CA ARG A 10 -5.27 3.10 -20.67
C ARG A 10 -5.08 4.38 -19.87
N GLU A 11 -3.81 4.80 -19.91
CA GLU A 11 -3.31 6.15 -19.65
C GLU A 11 -2.86 6.44 -18.21
N THR A 12 -1.62 6.03 -17.90
CA THR A 12 -0.71 6.86 -17.12
C THR A 12 0.73 6.55 -17.50
N SER A 13 1.33 7.50 -18.24
CA SER A 13 2.76 7.61 -18.53
C SER A 13 3.64 6.99 -17.44
N SER A 14 4.46 6.01 -17.81
CA SER A 14 5.74 5.61 -17.19
C SER A 14 6.10 6.30 -15.87
N ILE A 15 5.33 6.07 -14.80
CA ILE A 15 5.81 6.33 -13.45
C ILE A 15 6.69 5.13 -13.16
N CYS A 16 8.02 5.31 -13.20
CA CYS A 16 8.97 4.30 -12.75
C CYS A 16 8.59 3.90 -11.32
N ALA A 17 7.81 2.83 -11.17
CA ALA A 17 7.35 2.36 -9.89
C ALA A 17 8.55 1.80 -9.13
N VAL A 18 9.08 2.59 -8.19
CA VAL A 18 10.19 2.16 -7.35
C VAL A 18 9.63 1.30 -6.21
N GLY A 19 10.03 0.03 -6.19
CA GLY A 19 9.73 -0.87 -5.07
C GLY A 19 10.59 -0.52 -3.85
N ILE A 20 9.96 -0.35 -2.69
CA ILE A 20 10.65 -0.13 -1.42
C ILE A 20 10.49 -1.38 -0.56
N GLN A 21 11.61 -1.93 -0.08
CA GLN A 21 11.63 -3.01 0.89
C GLN A 21 12.25 -2.51 2.20
N PHE A 22 11.54 -2.69 3.31
CA PHE A 22 12.02 -2.32 4.63
C PHE A 22 11.57 -3.35 5.68
N LYS A 23 12.32 -3.44 6.77
CA LYS A 23 11.96 -4.24 7.94
C LYS A 23 11.25 -3.33 8.95
N ILE A 24 10.25 -3.87 9.63
CA ILE A 24 9.53 -3.20 10.73
C ILE A 24 9.60 -4.05 11.99
N ASN A 25 9.45 -3.43 13.15
CA ASN A 25 9.40 -4.14 14.42
C ASN A 25 8.14 -5.03 14.51
N ALA A 26 8.16 -5.99 15.44
CA ALA A 26 7.10 -7.00 15.59
C ALA A 26 5.75 -6.36 15.94
N GLU A 27 5.75 -5.30 16.74
CA GLU A 27 4.54 -4.58 17.16
C GLU A 27 3.85 -3.89 15.98
N SER A 28 4.61 -3.13 15.17
CA SER A 28 4.08 -2.47 13.96
C SER A 28 3.57 -3.49 12.96
N ASN A 29 4.26 -4.63 12.84
CA ASN A 29 3.84 -5.73 12.00
C ASN A 29 2.50 -6.34 12.43
N ALA A 30 2.31 -6.57 13.74
CA ALA A 30 1.05 -7.08 14.28
C ALA A 30 -0.11 -6.10 14.05
N THR A 31 0.12 -4.81 14.28
CA THR A 31 -0.85 -3.74 14.01
C THR A 31 -1.23 -3.68 12.53
N LEU A 32 -0.25 -3.82 11.63
CA LEU A 32 -0.48 -3.82 10.19
C LEU A 32 -1.29 -5.04 9.73
N ILE A 33 -1.00 -6.24 10.26
CA ILE A 33 -1.77 -7.46 9.96
C ILE A 33 -3.21 -7.31 10.44
N ARG A 34 -3.41 -6.88 11.68
CA ARG A 34 -4.75 -6.66 12.24
C ARG A 34 -5.55 -5.68 11.38
N SER A 35 -4.93 -4.58 10.99
CA SER A 35 -5.57 -3.55 10.17
C SER A 35 -5.92 -4.05 8.77
N ALA A 36 -5.01 -4.81 8.14
CA ALA A 36 -5.26 -5.43 6.84
C ALA A 36 -6.44 -6.41 6.89
N ASN A 37 -6.56 -7.19 7.98
CA ASN A 37 -7.67 -8.12 8.19
C ASN A 37 -9.00 -7.38 8.37
N ILE A 38 -9.06 -6.34 9.22
CA ILE A 38 -10.28 -5.54 9.42
C ILE A 38 -10.74 -4.90 8.10
N ALA A 39 -9.78 -4.45 7.30
CA ALA A 39 -10.03 -3.73 6.07
C ALA A 39 -10.14 -4.65 4.83
N GLU A 40 -10.22 -5.98 5.06
CA GLU A 40 -10.37 -7.05 4.08
C GLU A 40 -9.45 -6.92 2.86
N ARG A 41 -8.18 -6.59 3.11
CA ARG A 41 -7.20 -6.33 2.04
C ARG A 41 -5.85 -6.99 2.30
N PRO A 42 -5.04 -7.23 1.26
CA PRO A 42 -3.69 -7.74 1.45
C PRO A 42 -2.83 -6.78 2.29
N LYS A 43 -2.02 -7.34 3.18
CA LYS A 43 -1.08 -6.59 4.03
C LYS A 43 -0.21 -5.60 3.25
N ARG A 44 0.26 -5.99 2.05
CA ARG A 44 1.07 -5.11 1.18
C ARG A 44 0.28 -3.89 0.70
N ALA A 45 -1.00 -4.06 0.38
CA ALA A 45 -1.88 -2.98 -0.03
C ALA A 45 -2.14 -2.03 1.14
N GLU A 46 -2.41 -2.57 2.34
CA GLU A 46 -2.57 -1.76 3.56
C GLU A 46 -1.30 -0.97 3.90
N ALA A 47 -0.13 -1.59 3.80
CA ALA A 47 1.15 -0.92 4.03
C ALA A 47 1.37 0.23 3.05
N LYS A 48 1.10 0.00 1.76
CA LYS A 48 1.19 1.02 0.72
C LYS A 48 0.26 2.19 1.03
N LEU A 49 -1.00 1.92 1.34
CA LEU A 49 -1.99 2.96 1.62
C LEU A 49 -1.61 3.80 2.84
N ARG A 50 -1.18 3.15 3.94
CA ARG A 50 -0.72 3.88 5.14
C ARG A 50 0.52 4.72 4.90
N LEU A 51 1.48 4.20 4.15
CA LEU A 51 2.69 4.96 3.80
C LEU A 51 2.33 6.17 2.92
N GLN A 52 1.51 5.97 1.88
CA GLN A 52 1.04 7.05 1.01
C GLN A 52 0.24 8.12 1.79
N ASP A 53 -0.63 7.68 2.70
CA ASP A 53 -1.40 8.59 3.55
C ASP A 53 -0.49 9.39 4.48
N HIS A 54 0.48 8.74 5.14
CA HIS A 54 1.42 9.43 6.02
C HIS A 54 2.27 10.46 5.27
N LEU A 55 2.83 10.09 4.11
CA LEU A 55 3.62 11.00 3.27
C LEU A 55 2.80 12.20 2.77
N LYS A 56 1.50 11.99 2.48
CA LYS A 56 0.59 13.07 2.08
C LYS A 56 0.26 14.00 3.24
N ARG A 57 0.02 13.46 4.44
CA ARG A 57 -0.38 14.25 5.63
C ARG A 57 0.80 14.96 6.27
N PHE A 58 1.99 14.37 6.21
CA PHE A 58 3.19 14.85 6.90
C PHE A 58 4.38 14.98 5.93
N PRO A 59 4.32 15.92 4.96
CA PRO A 59 5.37 16.08 3.96
C PRO A 59 6.73 16.50 4.54
N ASN A 60 6.73 17.18 5.69
CA ASN A 60 7.93 17.67 6.38
C ASN A 60 8.17 16.93 7.71
N TRP A 61 7.78 15.66 7.78
CA TRP A 61 7.93 14.85 9.00
C TRP A 61 9.39 14.74 9.44
N LYS A 62 9.62 14.87 10.75
CA LYS A 62 10.91 14.65 11.40
C LYS A 62 10.68 13.67 12.57
N PRO A 63 11.45 12.59 12.67
CA PRO A 63 11.31 11.56 13.69
C PRO A 63 11.73 12.06 15.08
#